data_AF-A0A8C9DY00-F1
#
_entry.id   AF-A0A8C9DY00-F1
#
_cell.length_a   1.000
_cell.length_b   1.000
_cell.length_c   1.000
_cell.angle_alpha   90.00
_cell.angle_beta   90.00
_cell.angle_gamma   90.00
#
_symmetry.space_group_name_H-M   'P 1'
#
loop_
_entity.id
_entity.type
_entity.pdbx_description
1 polymer ?
#
loop_
_entity_poly.entity_id
_entity_poly.type
_entity_poly.pdbx_seq_one_letter_code
_entity_poly.pdbx_strand_id
1 'polypeptide(L)'
;MDAVELARKLQEEATCSTCLDYLTDPAMTTCSHNFCRECIRLTWEKAKGQKTREKCKGSFPCPECHKLSPQRNLRPNSLLTKVAEMARQHPSLQSRDLCQVHQELLELFCEDDQSPICVICRESREHRPHRVVPIEEAVQEYKLREEMMKTGKLQAKEEQTLAEWQKKVKEWRERIVVEFEKMGLLQALKEEEEETVAKLHKSMASLDQQSHSLKMLLLQLEDRNECTPLQKLQDVKDLLGRKNSLSVQYPETKVLKSFQEDMVPDPSTAYPYLLLYESRQRRYLSTPMDGTPRGKDRFLAYPCAVGQETFSSGRHYWEVGMNLTGDALWVLGMCRDNVSRRGRVPKCPENGFWVVQLCKGKRYVPAMSALTPVTLTEPPSHMGIFLDFEAGEVSFYNVNNGSHPHTYSQPAFSGLLQPFFSLGAPKSGQMVISTVTLWVK
;
A
#
# COMPACT_ATOMS: atom_id res chain seq x y z
N MET A 1 56.53 -31.01 23.33
CA MET A 1 56.00 -31.89 24.39
C MET A 1 54.89 -31.10 25.03
N ASP A 2 53.64 -31.57 24.95
CA ASP A 2 52.50 -30.88 25.55
C ASP A 2 52.74 -30.75 27.07
N ALA A 3 52.37 -29.61 27.66
CA ALA A 3 52.51 -29.37 29.09
C ALA A 3 51.75 -30.42 29.91
N VAL A 4 50.65 -30.94 29.36
CA VAL A 4 49.83 -32.02 29.92
C VAL A 4 50.59 -33.35 29.94
N GLU A 5 51.30 -33.69 28.86
CA GLU A 5 52.06 -34.94 28.78
C GLU A 5 53.30 -34.94 29.70
N LEU A 6 53.93 -33.78 29.90
CA LEU A 6 55.02 -33.63 30.86
C LEU A 6 54.51 -33.76 32.31
N ALA A 7 53.35 -33.18 32.61
CA ALA A 7 52.70 -33.28 33.91
C ALA A 7 52.33 -34.74 34.24
N ARG A 8 51.79 -35.49 33.28
CA ARG A 8 51.45 -36.92 33.42
C ARG A 8 52.67 -37.78 33.77
N LYS A 9 53.79 -37.61 33.05
CA LYS A 9 55.04 -38.35 33.33
C LYS A 9 55.62 -38.02 34.71
N LEU A 10 55.58 -36.75 35.10
CA LEU A 10 56.03 -36.33 36.44
C LEU A 10 55.14 -36.91 37.55
N GLN A 11 53.84 -37.03 37.30
CA GLN A 11 52.91 -37.67 38.24
C GLN A 11 53.22 -39.16 38.39
N GLU A 12 53.45 -39.90 37.31
CA GLU A 12 53.80 -41.33 37.34
C GLU A 12 55.05 -41.59 38.19
N GLU A 13 56.13 -40.82 37.95
CA GLU A 13 57.40 -40.93 38.70
C GLU A 13 57.28 -40.56 40.18
N ALA A 14 56.28 -39.75 40.55
CA ALA A 14 56.02 -39.35 41.93
C ALA A 14 54.98 -40.24 42.65
N THR A 15 54.45 -41.27 41.99
CA THR A 15 53.43 -42.17 42.55
C THR A 15 53.99 -43.50 43.02
N CYS A 16 53.45 -44.00 44.12
CA CYS A 16 53.79 -45.30 44.67
C CYS A 16 52.99 -46.39 43.94
N SER A 17 53.67 -47.32 43.26
CA SER A 17 53.01 -48.45 42.57
C SER A 17 52.29 -49.44 43.49
N THR A 18 52.47 -49.33 44.82
CA THR A 18 51.77 -50.19 45.80
C THR A 18 50.45 -49.59 46.30
N CYS A 19 50.40 -48.28 46.57
CA CYS A 19 49.18 -47.61 47.05
C CYS A 19 48.51 -46.72 46.00
N LEU A 20 49.12 -46.59 44.82
CA LEU A 20 48.67 -45.79 43.67
C LEU A 20 48.49 -44.28 43.96
N ASP A 21 49.08 -43.82 45.07
CA ASP A 21 49.05 -42.44 45.56
C ASP A 21 50.46 -41.83 45.56
N TYR A 22 50.56 -40.51 45.68
CA TYR A 22 51.83 -39.78 45.76
C TYR A 22 52.72 -40.32 46.89
N LEU A 23 53.99 -40.49 46.57
CA LEU A 23 54.97 -41.06 47.48
C LEU A 23 55.03 -40.28 48.81
N THR A 24 54.82 -41.01 49.90
CA THR A 24 54.93 -40.52 51.26
C THR A 24 56.08 -41.25 51.92
N ASP A 25 57.12 -40.50 52.33
CA ASP A 25 58.38 -41.07 52.84
C ASP A 25 58.99 -42.12 51.87
N PRO A 26 59.35 -41.71 50.63
CA PRO A 26 59.85 -42.62 49.60
C PRO A 26 61.15 -43.33 50.02
N ALA A 27 61.08 -44.65 49.93
CA ALA A 27 62.15 -45.59 50.20
C ALA A 27 62.60 -46.24 48.88
N MET A 28 63.88 -46.07 48.57
CA MET A 28 64.50 -46.64 47.37
C MET A 28 65.04 -48.03 47.65
N THR A 29 64.69 -48.97 46.77
CA THR A 29 65.21 -50.34 46.73
C THR A 29 66.59 -50.40 46.06
N THR A 30 67.32 -51.52 46.18
CA THR A 30 68.63 -51.69 45.52
C THR A 30 68.55 -51.73 43.99
N CYS A 31 67.37 -51.94 43.43
CA CYS A 31 67.08 -51.83 42.01
C CYS A 31 66.57 -50.44 41.58
N SER A 32 66.71 -49.43 42.44
CA SER A 32 66.35 -48.02 42.20
C SER A 32 64.85 -47.70 42.07
N HIS A 33 63.94 -48.67 42.25
CA HIS A 33 62.50 -48.40 42.37
C HIS A 33 62.16 -47.79 43.74
N ASN A 34 61.21 -46.86 43.77
CA ASN A 34 60.82 -46.08 44.95
C ASN A 34 59.39 -46.41 45.38
N PHE A 35 59.17 -46.61 46.68
CA PHE A 35 57.87 -46.91 47.26
C PHE A 35 57.68 -46.12 48.55
N CYS A 36 56.45 -45.90 49.02
CA CYS A 36 56.25 -45.39 50.38
C CYS A 36 56.90 -46.36 51.38
N ARG A 37 57.64 -45.85 52.37
CA ARG A 37 58.36 -46.69 53.35
C ARG A 37 57.44 -47.71 54.03
N GLU A 38 56.21 -47.31 54.33
CA GLU A 38 55.21 -48.20 54.92
C GLU A 38 54.70 -49.25 53.92
N CYS A 39 54.48 -48.87 52.67
CA CYS A 39 54.01 -49.79 51.62
C CYS A 39 54.99 -50.93 51.37
N ILE A 40 56.28 -50.62 51.20
CA ILE A 40 57.30 -51.66 50.97
C ILE A 40 57.51 -52.54 52.20
N ARG A 41 57.40 -51.96 53.41
CA ARG A 41 57.50 -52.70 54.68
C ARG A 41 56.37 -53.72 54.80
N LEU A 42 55.13 -53.31 54.58
CA LEU A 42 53.95 -54.18 54.61
C LEU A 42 54.04 -55.28 53.54
N THR A 43 54.51 -54.97 52.34
CA THR A 43 54.69 -55.96 51.27
C THR A 43 55.71 -57.04 51.66
N TRP A 44 56.84 -56.65 52.27
CA TRP A 44 57.83 -57.59 52.77
C TRP A 44 57.37 -58.39 53.99
N GLU A 45 56.48 -57.85 54.83
CA GLU A 45 55.90 -58.55 55.97
C GLU A 45 54.87 -59.60 55.52
N LYS A 46 54.00 -59.25 54.57
CA LYS A 46 53.06 -60.18 53.94
C LYS A 46 53.79 -61.33 53.24
N ALA A 47 54.91 -61.06 52.56
CA ALA A 47 55.71 -62.08 51.88
C ALA A 47 56.38 -63.10 52.83
N LYS A 48 56.67 -62.71 54.09
CA LYS A 48 57.22 -63.62 55.11
C LYS A 48 56.20 -64.60 55.69
N GLY A 49 54.91 -64.25 55.65
CA GLY A 49 53.83 -65.06 56.22
C GLY A 49 53.41 -66.26 55.34
N GLN A 50 53.84 -66.31 54.08
CA GLN A 50 53.25 -67.23 53.09
C GLN A 50 54.07 -68.45 52.67
N LYS A 51 55.35 -68.64 53.09
CA LYS A 51 56.08 -69.89 52.75
C LYS A 51 56.99 -70.42 53.87
N THR A 52 56.85 -71.74 54.04
CA THR A 52 57.53 -72.73 54.88
C THR A 52 58.94 -72.39 55.38
N ARG A 53 59.15 -72.73 56.66
CA ARG A 53 60.42 -72.84 57.37
C ARG A 53 61.43 -73.70 56.58
N GLU A 54 62.24 -73.10 55.72
CA GLU A 54 63.67 -73.43 55.57
C GLU A 54 64.34 -72.52 54.53
N LYS A 55 65.39 -71.82 54.99
CA LYS A 55 66.40 -71.10 54.19
C LYS A 55 65.93 -70.01 53.21
N CYS A 56 65.47 -68.88 53.76
CA CYS A 56 65.64 -67.57 53.12
C CYS A 56 65.95 -66.49 54.18
N LYS A 57 67.06 -66.67 54.92
CA LYS A 57 67.62 -65.57 55.71
C LYS A 57 68.15 -64.51 54.75
N GLY A 58 67.37 -63.44 54.52
CA GLY A 58 67.88 -62.19 53.95
C GLY A 58 67.45 -61.82 52.53
N SER A 59 66.39 -62.40 51.96
CA SER A 59 65.93 -62.03 50.60
C SER A 59 64.67 -61.16 50.63
N PHE A 60 64.75 -59.94 50.10
CA PHE A 60 63.65 -58.97 50.03
C PHE A 60 63.32 -58.60 48.57
N PRO A 61 62.21 -59.08 47.99
CA PRO A 61 61.88 -58.83 46.58
C PRO A 61 61.34 -57.41 46.36
N CYS A 62 61.74 -56.78 45.26
CA CYS A 62 61.09 -55.57 44.76
C CYS A 62 59.67 -55.88 44.22
N PRO A 63 58.62 -55.12 44.59
CA PRO A 63 57.28 -55.30 44.05
C PRO A 63 57.16 -55.11 42.53
N GLU A 64 58.01 -54.28 41.92
CA GLU A 64 57.92 -53.98 40.48
C GLU A 64 58.72 -54.93 39.60
N CYS A 65 59.97 -55.21 39.98
CA CYS A 65 60.90 -55.97 39.13
C CYS A 65 61.35 -57.31 39.73
N HIS A 66 60.84 -57.66 40.91
CA HIS A 66 61.12 -58.90 41.65
C HIS A 66 62.60 -59.18 41.98
N LYS A 67 63.52 -58.24 41.69
CA LYS A 67 64.93 -58.36 42.09
C LYS A 67 65.04 -58.47 43.60
N LEU A 68 65.85 -59.43 44.04
CA LEU A 68 66.06 -59.75 45.45
C LEU A 68 67.15 -58.86 46.04
N SER A 69 66.83 -58.13 47.10
CA SER A 69 67.81 -57.40 47.90
C SER A 69 68.31 -58.27 49.06
N PRO A 70 69.64 -58.36 49.29
CA PRO A 70 70.22 -59.13 50.39
C PRO A 70 70.06 -58.46 51.77
N GLN A 71 69.64 -57.19 51.81
CA GLN A 71 69.49 -56.41 53.04
C GLN A 71 68.22 -55.57 53.03
N ARG A 72 67.69 -55.27 54.23
CA ARG A 72 66.51 -54.43 54.48
C ARG A 72 66.80 -52.91 54.36
N ASN A 73 67.99 -52.56 53.85
CA ASN A 73 68.53 -51.21 53.85
C ASN A 73 67.89 -50.39 52.72
N LEU A 74 66.71 -49.85 53.02
CA LEU A 74 66.02 -48.87 52.18
C LEU A 74 66.68 -47.51 52.36
N ARG A 75 67.07 -46.88 51.25
CA ARG A 75 67.60 -45.51 51.29
C ARG A 75 66.45 -44.51 51.15
N PRO A 76 66.31 -43.52 52.05
CA PRO A 76 65.30 -42.48 51.87
C PRO A 76 65.65 -41.61 50.66
N ASN A 77 64.64 -41.23 49.87
CA ASN A 77 64.82 -40.35 48.71
C ASN A 77 64.17 -38.97 48.98
N SER A 78 64.90 -38.10 49.67
CA SER A 78 64.40 -36.78 50.07
C SER A 78 64.06 -35.84 48.90
N LEU A 79 64.69 -36.02 47.74
CA LEU A 79 64.35 -35.28 46.53
C LEU A 79 62.96 -35.69 46.01
N LEU A 80 62.70 -36.99 45.96
CA LEU A 80 61.40 -37.51 45.55
C LEU A 80 60.30 -37.17 46.56
N THR A 81 60.64 -37.03 47.85
CA THR A 81 59.72 -36.46 48.86
C THR A 81 59.29 -35.05 48.47
N LYS A 82 60.24 -34.17 48.15
CA LYS A 82 59.94 -32.78 47.76
C LYS A 82 59.16 -32.72 46.45
N VAL A 83 59.51 -33.56 45.47
CA VAL A 83 58.78 -33.65 44.19
C VAL A 83 57.34 -34.11 44.41
N ALA A 84 57.12 -35.13 45.25
CA ALA A 84 55.79 -35.60 45.60
C ALA A 84 54.99 -34.55 46.39
N GLU A 85 55.63 -33.77 47.27
CA GLU A 85 54.99 -32.64 47.97
C GLU A 85 54.60 -31.51 47.02
N MET A 86 55.48 -31.13 46.09
CA MET A 86 55.19 -30.13 45.07
C MET A 86 54.05 -30.57 44.15
N ALA A 87 54.05 -31.84 43.74
CA ALA A 87 52.97 -32.43 42.95
C ALA A 87 51.64 -32.42 43.74
N ARG A 88 51.68 -32.75 45.04
CA ARG A 88 50.53 -32.68 45.94
C ARG A 88 50.01 -31.26 46.19
N GLN A 89 50.74 -30.20 45.88
CA GLN A 89 50.32 -28.80 46.11
C GLN A 89 49.80 -28.13 44.83
N HIS A 90 50.01 -28.72 43.66
CA HIS A 90 49.62 -28.13 42.39
C HIS A 90 48.22 -28.61 41.95
N PRO A 91 47.23 -27.71 41.77
CA PRO A 91 45.85 -28.10 41.44
C PRO A 91 45.72 -28.98 40.19
N SER A 92 46.50 -28.70 39.15
CA SER A 92 46.51 -29.47 37.89
C SER A 92 47.20 -30.83 37.95
N LEU A 93 47.88 -31.15 39.06
CA LEU A 93 48.43 -32.49 39.32
C LEU A 93 47.58 -33.24 40.35
N GLN A 94 46.78 -32.54 41.16
CA GLN A 94 45.86 -33.12 42.13
C GLN A 94 44.58 -33.69 41.50
N SER A 95 44.04 -33.07 40.45
CA SER A 95 42.82 -33.55 39.80
C SER A 95 43.14 -34.74 38.89
N ARG A 96 43.09 -35.95 39.45
CA ARG A 96 42.77 -37.10 38.60
C ARG A 96 41.27 -37.05 38.36
N ASP A 97 40.87 -36.78 37.12
CA ASP A 97 39.46 -36.81 36.69
C ASP A 97 38.99 -38.27 36.71
N LEU A 98 38.73 -38.78 37.92
CA LEU A 98 38.36 -40.17 38.16
C LEU A 98 36.86 -40.29 38.37
N CYS A 99 36.31 -41.36 37.84
CA CYS A 99 34.95 -41.77 38.15
C CYS A 99 34.85 -42.11 39.64
N GLN A 100 33.88 -41.49 40.33
CA GLN A 100 33.68 -41.71 41.77
C GLN A 100 33.36 -43.16 42.13
N VAL A 101 32.71 -43.89 41.22
CA VAL A 101 32.29 -45.28 41.42
C VAL A 101 33.40 -46.27 41.10
N HIS A 102 34.08 -46.07 39.97
CA HIS A 102 35.02 -47.06 39.43
C HIS A 102 36.49 -46.71 39.65
N GLN A 103 36.80 -45.47 40.09
CA GLN A 103 38.16 -44.96 40.26
C GLN A 103 39.02 -45.05 38.99
N GLU A 104 38.36 -45.02 37.83
CA GLU A 104 38.96 -45.01 36.49
C GLU A 104 38.89 -43.62 35.87
N LEU A 105 39.81 -43.31 34.96
CA LEU A 105 39.86 -42.01 34.28
C LEU A 105 38.59 -41.75 33.46
N LEU A 106 38.09 -40.53 33.57
CA LEU A 106 36.98 -40.00 32.80
C LEU A 106 37.52 -39.51 31.46
N GLU A 107 37.66 -40.42 30.49
CA GLU A 107 38.15 -40.10 29.13
C GLU A 107 37.01 -40.02 28.09
N LEU A 108 35.80 -40.39 28.48
CA LEU A 108 34.64 -40.47 27.59
C LEU A 108 33.58 -39.45 27.99
N PHE A 109 32.81 -38.95 27.03
CA PHE A 109 31.69 -38.05 27.24
C PHE A 109 30.41 -38.72 26.75
N CYS A 110 29.40 -38.81 27.63
CA CYS A 110 28.07 -39.25 27.26
C CYS A 110 27.27 -38.05 26.74
N GLU A 111 26.84 -38.08 25.48
CA GLU A 111 26.09 -36.97 24.88
C GLU A 111 24.67 -36.85 25.43
N ASP A 112 24.03 -37.99 25.71
CA ASP A 112 22.67 -38.04 26.25
C ASP A 112 22.60 -37.47 27.68
N ASP A 113 23.54 -37.86 28.55
CA ASP A 113 23.59 -37.44 29.95
C ASP A 113 24.43 -36.17 30.19
N GLN A 114 25.04 -35.63 29.13
CA GLN A 114 25.94 -34.47 29.16
C GLN A 114 26.99 -34.50 30.27
N SER A 115 27.62 -35.66 30.47
CA SER A 115 28.58 -35.86 31.55
C SER A 115 29.77 -36.71 31.14
N PRO A 116 30.97 -36.44 31.71
CA PRO A 116 32.13 -37.26 31.49
C PRO A 116 31.97 -38.58 32.27
N ILE A 117 32.27 -39.70 31.61
CA ILE A 117 32.17 -41.06 32.14
C ILE A 117 33.49 -41.81 31.91
N CYS A 118 33.73 -42.86 32.71
CA CYS A 118 34.88 -43.75 32.48
C CYS A 118 34.51 -44.91 31.54
N VAL A 119 35.52 -45.66 31.10
CA VAL A 119 35.35 -46.84 30.23
C VAL A 119 34.46 -47.93 30.84
N ILE A 120 34.42 -48.05 32.17
CA ILE A 120 33.57 -49.03 32.86
C ILE A 120 32.11 -48.55 32.89
N CYS A 121 31.87 -47.24 33.08
CA CYS A 121 30.53 -46.66 33.01
C CYS A 121 29.88 -46.85 31.63
N ARG A 122 30.67 -46.80 30.55
CA ARG A 122 30.17 -47.05 29.18
C ARG A 122 29.53 -48.43 29.04
N GLU A 123 30.12 -49.45 29.67
CA GLU A 123 29.62 -50.84 29.61
C GLU A 123 28.45 -51.09 30.58
N SER A 124 28.13 -50.12 31.45
CA SER A 124 27.00 -50.20 32.35
C SER A 124 25.67 -50.24 31.58
N ARG A 125 24.64 -50.85 32.16
CA ARG A 125 23.30 -50.89 31.54
C ARG A 125 22.71 -49.50 31.30
N GLU A 126 23.17 -48.50 32.04
CA GLU A 126 22.70 -47.12 32.00
C GLU A 126 23.22 -46.37 30.77
N HIS A 127 24.54 -46.38 30.52
CA HIS A 127 25.14 -45.65 29.39
C HIS A 127 25.39 -46.50 28.13
N ARG A 128 25.20 -47.82 28.20
CA ARG A 128 25.34 -48.71 27.03
C ARG A 128 24.47 -48.33 25.82
N PRO A 129 23.22 -47.84 25.97
CA PRO A 129 22.44 -47.37 24.82
C PRO A 129 22.78 -45.94 24.38
N HIS A 130 23.56 -45.19 25.15
CA HIS A 130 23.84 -43.77 24.89
C HIS A 130 24.97 -43.57 23.89
N ARG A 131 24.96 -42.43 23.21
CA ARG A 131 26.07 -42.04 22.34
C ARG A 131 27.20 -41.51 23.21
N VAL A 132 28.32 -42.23 23.16
CA VAL A 132 29.52 -41.93 23.92
C VAL A 132 30.67 -41.69 22.96
N VAL A 133 31.36 -40.59 23.13
CA VAL A 133 32.52 -40.16 22.32
C VAL A 133 33.71 -39.84 23.24
N PRO A 134 34.96 -39.87 22.75
CA PRO A 134 36.10 -39.35 23.49
C PRO A 134 35.89 -37.87 23.87
N ILE A 135 36.37 -37.45 25.03
CA ILE A 135 36.21 -36.08 25.52
C ILE A 135 36.86 -35.07 24.56
N GLU A 136 37.99 -35.41 23.95
CA GLU A 136 38.67 -34.54 22.99
C GLU A 136 37.79 -34.26 21.76
N GLU A 137 37.09 -35.28 21.26
CA GLU A 137 36.15 -35.16 20.15
C GLU A 137 34.95 -34.31 20.54
N ALA A 138 34.36 -34.56 21.72
CA ALA A 138 33.25 -33.76 22.24
C ALA A 138 33.64 -32.27 22.36
N VAL A 139 34.82 -31.97 22.92
CA VAL A 139 35.31 -30.59 23.07
C VAL A 139 35.47 -29.90 21.71
N GLN A 140 35.94 -30.61 20.69
CA GLN A 140 36.05 -30.07 19.34
C GLN A 140 34.67 -29.78 18.73
N GLU A 141 33.71 -30.69 18.88
CA GLU A 141 32.34 -30.49 18.39
C GLU A 141 31.65 -29.31 19.09
N TYR A 142 31.79 -29.17 20.42
CA TYR A 142 31.24 -28.04 21.17
C TYR A 142 31.85 -26.71 20.74
N LYS A 143 33.16 -26.65 20.53
CA LYS A 143 33.83 -25.44 20.00
C LYS A 143 33.32 -25.09 18.61
N LEU A 144 33.16 -26.08 17.73
CA LEU A 144 32.65 -25.86 16.37
C LEU A 144 31.21 -25.33 16.42
N ARG A 145 30.35 -25.91 17.28
CA ARG A 145 28.97 -25.43 17.49
C ARG A 145 28.93 -24.00 18.02
N GLU A 146 29.82 -23.66 18.95
CA GLU A 146 29.91 -22.30 19.49
C GLU A 146 30.28 -21.29 18.40
N GLU A 147 31.29 -21.60 17.58
CA GLU A 147 31.70 -20.77 16.45
C GLU A 147 30.59 -20.67 15.39
N MET A 148 29.93 -21.77 15.02
CA MET A 148 28.77 -21.74 14.12
C MET A 148 27.65 -20.85 14.66
N MET A 149 27.39 -20.87 15.97
CA MET A 149 26.39 -20.01 16.59
C MET A 149 26.80 -18.53 16.54
N LYS A 150 28.09 -18.22 16.75
CA LYS A 150 28.63 -16.86 16.60
C LYS A 150 28.52 -16.37 15.17
N THR A 151 28.92 -17.18 14.19
CA THR A 151 28.82 -16.85 12.76
C THR A 151 27.37 -16.66 12.34
N GLY A 152 26.46 -17.55 12.77
CA GLY A 152 25.03 -17.42 12.48
C GLY A 152 24.41 -16.15 13.06
N LYS A 153 24.82 -15.73 14.27
CA LYS A 153 24.40 -14.44 14.85
C LYS A 153 24.90 -13.24 14.05
N LEU A 154 26.11 -13.31 13.47
CA LEU A 154 26.64 -12.25 12.61
C LEU A 154 25.89 -12.19 11.28
N GLN A 155 25.68 -13.35 10.64
CA GLN A 155 24.91 -13.44 9.40
C GLN A 155 23.49 -12.91 9.56
N ALA A 156 22.79 -13.27 10.64
CA ALA A 156 21.45 -12.77 10.93
C ALA A 156 21.43 -11.24 11.09
N LYS A 157 22.47 -10.63 11.69
CA LYS A 157 22.61 -9.17 11.78
C LYS A 157 22.86 -8.54 10.42
N GLU A 158 23.71 -9.14 9.59
CA GLU A 158 23.96 -8.68 8.23
C GLU A 158 22.68 -8.72 7.39
N GLU A 159 21.93 -9.82 7.43
CA GLU A 159 20.64 -9.96 6.76
C GLU A 159 19.62 -8.92 7.23
N GLN A 160 19.53 -8.69 8.55
CA GLN A 160 18.65 -7.66 9.11
C GLN A 160 19.03 -6.26 8.61
N THR A 161 20.32 -5.91 8.65
CA THR A 161 20.77 -4.60 8.17
C THR A 161 20.54 -4.43 6.67
N LEU A 162 20.74 -5.48 5.87
CA LEU A 162 20.44 -5.47 4.44
C LEU A 162 18.94 -5.25 4.18
N ALA A 163 18.07 -5.95 4.91
CA ALA A 163 16.62 -5.77 4.79
C ALA A 163 16.17 -4.35 5.19
N GLU A 164 16.75 -3.78 6.25
CA GLU A 164 16.49 -2.40 6.67
C GLU A 164 16.94 -1.39 5.59
N TRP A 165 18.11 -1.60 4.99
CA TRP A 165 18.60 -0.77 3.90
C TRP A 165 17.74 -0.89 2.64
N GLN A 166 17.33 -2.10 2.26
CA GLN A 166 16.42 -2.32 1.14
C GLN A 166 15.08 -1.61 1.35
N LYS A 167 14.54 -1.65 2.56
CA LYS A 167 13.31 -0.92 2.91
C LYS A 167 13.50 0.59 2.75
N LYS A 168 14.58 1.16 3.31
CA LYS A 168 14.89 2.60 3.16
C LYS A 168 15.05 3.03 1.71
N VAL A 169 15.74 2.23 0.89
CA VAL A 169 15.91 2.51 -0.54
C VAL A 169 14.57 2.46 -1.27
N LYS A 170 13.70 1.51 -0.94
CA LYS A 170 12.35 1.42 -1.51
C LYS A 170 11.51 2.65 -1.16
N GLU A 171 11.47 3.03 0.11
CA GLU A 171 10.76 4.24 0.59
C GLU A 171 11.29 5.52 -0.08
N TRP A 172 12.61 5.64 -0.26
CA TRP A 172 13.21 6.75 -0.99
C TRP A 172 12.82 6.77 -2.46
N ARG A 173 12.82 5.62 -3.14
CA ARG A 173 12.40 5.51 -4.54
C ARG A 173 10.94 5.92 -4.72
N GLU A 174 10.04 5.42 -3.88
CA GLU A 174 8.62 5.78 -3.91
C GLU A 174 8.41 7.28 -3.70
N ARG A 175 9.14 7.90 -2.75
CA ARG A 175 9.10 9.36 -2.55
C ARG A 175 9.54 10.12 -3.78
N ILE A 176 10.64 9.72 -4.42
CA ILE A 176 11.15 10.38 -5.62
C ILE A 176 10.10 10.30 -6.75
N VAL A 177 9.50 9.13 -6.98
CA VAL A 177 8.46 8.96 -8.03
C VAL A 177 7.29 9.91 -7.79
N VAL A 178 6.76 9.99 -6.56
CA VAL A 178 5.66 10.89 -6.23
C VAL A 178 6.03 12.36 -6.47
N GLU A 179 7.25 12.77 -6.13
CA GLU A 179 7.70 14.15 -6.41
C GLU A 179 7.83 14.43 -7.92
N PHE A 180 8.28 13.45 -8.73
CA PHE A 180 8.30 13.57 -10.18
C PHE A 180 6.90 13.63 -10.80
N GLU A 181 5.94 12.84 -10.29
CA GLU A 181 4.53 12.92 -10.70
C GLU A 181 3.92 14.29 -10.38
N LYS A 182 4.21 14.84 -9.18
CA LYS A 182 3.80 16.19 -8.80
C LYS A 182 4.40 17.25 -9.72
N MET A 183 5.67 17.11 -10.11
CA MET A 183 6.29 18.03 -11.07
C MET A 183 5.59 17.99 -12.43
N GLY A 184 5.20 16.80 -12.90
CA GLY A 184 4.41 16.65 -14.12
C GLY A 184 3.03 17.31 -14.04
N LEU A 185 2.32 17.14 -12.92
CA LEU A 185 1.05 17.80 -12.67
C LEU A 185 1.19 19.33 -12.60
N LEU A 186 2.25 19.84 -11.95
CA LEU A 186 2.53 21.28 -11.91
C LEU A 186 2.81 21.84 -13.31
N GLN A 187 3.49 21.09 -14.16
CA GLN A 187 3.74 21.50 -15.54
C GLN A 187 2.45 21.53 -16.36
N ALA A 188 1.59 20.51 -16.25
CA ALA A 188 0.28 20.50 -16.91
C ALA A 188 -0.62 21.65 -16.44
N LEU A 189 -0.65 21.93 -15.13
CA LEU A 189 -1.38 23.06 -14.56
C LEU A 189 -0.86 24.40 -15.09
N LYS A 190 0.45 24.54 -15.24
CA LYS A 190 1.07 25.74 -15.81
C LYS A 190 0.69 25.93 -17.28
N GLU A 191 0.68 24.85 -18.06
CA GLU A 191 0.26 24.89 -19.47
C GLU A 191 -1.23 25.26 -19.60
N GLU A 192 -2.09 24.72 -18.73
CA GLU A 192 -3.51 25.08 -18.66
C GLU A 192 -3.70 26.55 -18.23
N GLU A 193 -2.95 27.04 -17.24
CA GLU A 193 -2.94 28.45 -16.83
C GLU A 193 -2.56 29.36 -18.00
N GLU A 194 -1.48 29.06 -18.71
CA GLU A 194 -1.04 29.85 -19.88
C GLU A 194 -2.11 29.84 -21.00
N GLU A 195 -2.76 28.70 -21.25
CA GLU A 195 -3.84 28.61 -22.24
C GLU A 195 -5.07 29.42 -21.82
N THR A 196 -5.48 29.33 -20.55
CA THR A 196 -6.63 30.11 -20.04
C THR A 196 -6.34 31.61 -20.07
N VAL A 197 -5.14 32.04 -19.69
CA VAL A 197 -4.71 33.45 -19.77
C VAL A 197 -4.71 33.94 -21.22
N ALA A 198 -4.23 33.13 -22.17
CA ALA A 198 -4.26 33.49 -23.59
C ALA A 198 -5.70 33.64 -24.11
N LYS A 199 -6.61 32.73 -23.73
CA LYS A 199 -8.05 32.82 -24.04
C LYS A 199 -8.68 34.09 -23.46
N LEU A 200 -8.37 34.43 -22.21
CA LEU A 200 -8.84 35.63 -21.54
C LEU A 200 -8.35 36.90 -22.22
N HIS A 201 -7.05 37.00 -22.54
CA HIS A 201 -6.50 38.13 -23.29
C HIS A 201 -7.19 38.33 -24.64
N LYS A 202 -7.42 37.24 -25.40
CA LYS A 202 -8.16 37.32 -26.67
C LYS A 202 -9.59 37.81 -26.48
N SER A 203 -10.25 37.38 -25.40
CA SER A 203 -11.59 37.86 -25.06
C SER A 203 -11.60 39.33 -24.67
N MET A 204 -10.63 39.77 -23.86
CA MET A 204 -10.48 41.16 -23.44
C MET A 204 -10.25 42.09 -24.63
N ALA A 205 -9.33 41.72 -25.53
CA ALA A 205 -9.10 42.47 -26.77
C ALA A 205 -10.36 42.59 -27.64
N SER A 206 -11.16 41.52 -27.72
CA SER A 206 -12.45 41.54 -28.43
C SER A 206 -13.45 42.47 -27.77
N LEU A 207 -13.50 42.52 -26.43
CA LEU A 207 -14.38 43.42 -25.69
C LEU A 207 -13.94 44.87 -25.84
N ASP A 208 -12.62 45.14 -25.82
CA ASP A 208 -12.08 46.47 -26.05
C ASP A 208 -12.43 46.98 -27.45
N GLN A 209 -12.34 46.11 -28.46
CA GLN A 209 -12.75 46.44 -29.83
C GLN A 209 -14.25 46.75 -29.91
N GLN A 210 -15.10 45.98 -29.22
CA GLN A 210 -16.54 46.26 -29.15
C GLN A 210 -16.83 47.57 -28.41
N SER A 211 -16.17 47.82 -27.27
CA SER A 211 -16.26 49.05 -26.49
C SER A 211 -15.85 50.27 -27.32
N HIS A 212 -14.76 50.16 -28.08
CA HIS A 212 -14.33 51.21 -29.00
C HIS A 212 -15.37 51.44 -30.11
N SER A 213 -15.90 50.37 -30.70
CA SER A 213 -16.95 50.47 -31.74
C SER A 213 -18.22 51.15 -31.21
N LEU A 214 -18.62 50.85 -29.97
CA LEU A 214 -19.75 51.47 -29.30
C LEU A 214 -19.48 52.95 -28.98
N LYS A 215 -18.28 53.30 -28.50
CA LYS A 215 -17.88 54.70 -28.27
C LYS A 215 -17.93 55.52 -29.57
N MET A 216 -17.44 54.97 -30.68
CA MET A 216 -17.51 55.63 -31.99
C MET A 216 -18.96 55.81 -32.46
N LEU A 217 -19.83 54.84 -32.22
CA LEU A 217 -21.27 54.99 -32.51
C LEU A 217 -21.94 56.05 -31.64
N LEU A 218 -21.59 56.13 -30.35
CA LEU A 218 -22.10 57.16 -29.45
C LEU A 218 -21.71 58.57 -29.92
N LEU A 219 -20.43 58.79 -30.24
CA LEU A 219 -19.95 60.07 -30.77
C LEU A 219 -20.65 60.47 -32.07
N GLN A 220 -20.91 59.51 -32.96
CA GLN A 220 -21.68 59.75 -34.19
C GLN A 220 -23.13 60.13 -33.91
N LEU A 221 -23.76 59.56 -32.87
CA LEU A 221 -25.12 59.91 -32.46
C LEU A 221 -25.18 61.30 -31.83
N GLU A 222 -24.17 61.69 -31.05
CA GLU A 222 -24.05 63.01 -30.42
C GLU A 222 -23.86 64.11 -31.46
N ASP A 223 -22.92 63.94 -32.41
CA ASP A 223 -22.66 64.88 -33.52
C ASP A 223 -23.90 65.09 -34.41
N ARG A 224 -24.68 64.02 -34.63
CA ARG A 224 -25.92 64.06 -35.42
C ARG A 224 -27.12 64.65 -34.68
N ASN A 225 -27.03 64.83 -33.36
CA ASN A 225 -28.10 65.49 -32.60
C ASN A 225 -28.26 66.96 -33.03
N GLU A 226 -27.21 67.57 -33.60
CA GLU A 226 -27.23 68.93 -34.17
C GLU A 226 -27.77 69.02 -35.61
N CYS A 227 -28.09 67.92 -36.29
CA CYS A 227 -28.60 67.93 -37.68
C CYS A 227 -30.12 68.18 -37.79
N THR A 228 -30.57 68.59 -38.99
CA THR A 228 -31.99 68.90 -39.27
C THR A 228 -32.91 67.65 -39.27
N PRO A 229 -34.21 67.78 -38.93
CA PRO A 229 -35.14 66.65 -38.73
C PRO A 229 -35.31 65.71 -39.94
N LEU A 230 -35.12 66.20 -41.17
CA LEU A 230 -35.27 65.43 -42.40
C LEU A 230 -34.11 64.44 -42.63
N GLN A 231 -32.88 64.80 -42.23
CA GLN A 231 -31.71 63.91 -42.30
C GLN A 231 -31.77 62.81 -41.24
N LYS A 232 -32.38 63.07 -40.09
CA LYS A 232 -32.55 62.09 -38.99
C LYS A 232 -33.42 60.89 -39.37
N LEU A 233 -34.31 61.01 -40.35
CA LEU A 233 -35.27 59.95 -40.74
C LEU A 233 -34.75 58.98 -41.81
N GLN A 234 -33.82 59.40 -42.68
CA GLN A 234 -33.25 58.52 -43.72
C GLN A 234 -32.24 57.50 -43.15
N ASP A 235 -31.59 57.83 -42.02
CA ASP A 235 -30.51 57.04 -41.41
C ASP A 235 -30.97 56.01 -40.36
N VAL A 236 -32.25 56.00 -39.97
CA VAL A 236 -32.79 55.04 -38.97
C VAL A 236 -32.64 53.59 -39.44
N LYS A 237 -32.70 53.37 -40.76
CA LYS A 237 -32.59 52.04 -41.38
C LYS A 237 -31.16 51.48 -41.27
N ASP A 238 -30.15 52.34 -41.34
CA ASP A 238 -28.73 51.97 -41.23
C ASP A 238 -28.33 51.68 -39.77
N LEU A 239 -28.89 52.42 -38.80
CA LEU A 239 -28.69 52.19 -37.37
C LEU A 239 -29.28 50.86 -36.90
N LEU A 240 -30.46 50.48 -37.39
CA LEU A 240 -31.08 49.18 -37.11
C LEU A 240 -30.31 48.00 -37.73
N GLY A 241 -29.72 48.19 -38.91
CA GLY A 241 -28.86 47.19 -39.54
C GLY A 241 -27.56 46.94 -38.75
N ARG A 242 -26.93 48.00 -38.23
CA ARG A 242 -25.67 47.90 -37.47
C ARG A 242 -25.86 47.43 -36.02
N LYS A 243 -26.98 47.75 -35.37
CA LYS A 243 -27.35 47.23 -34.04
C LYS A 243 -27.46 45.70 -34.03
N ASN A 244 -28.00 45.11 -35.10
CA ASN A 244 -28.13 43.65 -35.24
C ASN A 244 -26.80 42.92 -35.48
N SER A 245 -25.72 43.65 -35.79
CA SER A 245 -24.37 43.09 -36.00
C SER A 245 -23.54 43.03 -34.70
N LEU A 246 -24.01 43.68 -33.62
CA LEU A 246 -23.37 43.72 -32.30
C LEU A 246 -24.07 42.74 -31.34
N SER A 247 -24.11 41.45 -31.70
CA SER A 247 -24.48 40.40 -30.73
C SER A 247 -23.37 40.32 -29.67
N VAL A 248 -23.66 40.79 -28.46
CA VAL A 248 -22.76 40.71 -27.31
C VAL A 248 -22.67 39.25 -26.88
N GLN A 249 -21.53 38.61 -27.10
CA GLN A 249 -21.25 37.28 -26.55
C GLN A 249 -20.61 37.43 -25.17
N TYR A 250 -21.28 36.89 -24.15
CA TYR A 250 -20.83 36.97 -22.76
C TYR A 250 -19.63 36.03 -22.49
N PRO A 251 -18.59 36.46 -21.75
CA PRO A 251 -17.37 35.67 -21.50
C PRO A 251 -17.63 34.29 -20.88
N GLU A 252 -18.60 34.17 -19.97
CA GLU A 252 -18.97 32.90 -19.32
C GLU A 252 -19.41 31.84 -20.34
N THR A 253 -20.10 32.24 -21.40
CA THR A 253 -20.55 31.32 -22.46
C THR A 253 -19.42 30.75 -23.31
N LYS A 254 -18.24 31.41 -23.38
CA LYS A 254 -17.07 30.87 -24.10
C LYS A 254 -16.39 29.75 -23.33
N VAL A 255 -16.32 29.85 -22.00
CA VAL A 255 -15.73 28.81 -21.15
C VAL A 255 -16.65 27.60 -21.09
N LEU A 256 -17.96 27.79 -20.94
CA LEU A 256 -18.93 26.68 -20.96
C LEU A 256 -18.87 25.89 -22.28
N LYS A 257 -18.64 26.57 -23.41
CA LYS A 257 -18.50 25.93 -24.73
C LYS A 257 -17.28 25.03 -24.88
N SER A 258 -16.27 25.09 -24.00
CA SER A 258 -15.16 24.11 -24.06
C SER A 258 -15.56 22.72 -23.58
N PHE A 259 -16.68 22.60 -22.86
CA PHE A 259 -17.25 21.33 -22.37
C PHE A 259 -18.43 20.86 -23.23
N GLN A 260 -18.55 21.38 -24.46
CA GLN A 260 -19.72 21.15 -25.31
C GLN A 260 -19.78 19.70 -25.82
N GLU A 261 -20.93 19.07 -25.65
CA GLU A 261 -21.22 17.72 -26.12
C GLU A 261 -22.42 17.65 -27.06
N ASP A 262 -22.43 16.59 -27.87
CA ASP A 262 -23.43 16.34 -28.90
C ASP A 262 -24.63 15.57 -28.35
N MET A 263 -25.60 16.31 -27.85
CA MET A 263 -26.77 15.74 -27.18
C MET A 263 -27.84 15.15 -28.13
N VAL A 264 -27.98 13.82 -28.16
CA VAL A 264 -29.03 13.13 -28.94
C VAL A 264 -30.08 12.47 -28.02
N PRO A 265 -31.38 12.74 -28.21
CA PRO A 265 -32.44 12.06 -27.47
C PRO A 265 -32.57 10.59 -27.87
N ASP A 266 -32.75 9.70 -26.89
CA ASP A 266 -32.97 8.27 -27.13
C ASP A 266 -34.43 7.99 -27.55
N PRO A 267 -34.66 7.53 -28.80
CA PRO A 267 -36.01 7.23 -29.28
C PRO A 267 -36.64 6.00 -28.61
N SER A 268 -35.82 5.12 -28.05
CA SER A 268 -36.25 3.90 -27.39
C SER A 268 -36.93 4.17 -26.04
N THR A 269 -36.58 5.29 -25.39
CA THR A 269 -37.13 5.75 -24.10
C THR A 269 -38.27 6.75 -24.27
N ALA A 270 -38.36 7.38 -25.44
CA ALA A 270 -39.33 8.42 -25.74
C ALA A 270 -40.78 7.95 -25.63
N TYR A 271 -41.63 8.86 -25.17
CA TYR A 271 -43.07 8.66 -25.15
C TYR A 271 -43.60 8.33 -26.57
N PRO A 272 -44.53 7.37 -26.72
CA PRO A 272 -44.92 6.84 -28.03
C PRO A 272 -45.42 7.86 -29.07
N TYR A 273 -45.97 8.99 -28.62
CA TYR A 273 -46.49 10.04 -29.50
C TYR A 273 -45.57 11.28 -29.57
N LEU A 274 -44.36 11.19 -29.01
CA LEU A 274 -43.35 12.25 -29.09
C LEU A 274 -42.54 12.06 -30.38
N LEU A 275 -42.65 13.03 -31.29
CA LEU A 275 -41.85 13.08 -32.50
C LEU A 275 -40.48 13.71 -32.17
N LEU A 276 -39.43 12.92 -32.31
CA LEU A 276 -38.05 13.38 -32.17
C LEU A 276 -37.48 13.63 -33.56
N TYR A 277 -36.88 14.80 -33.76
CA TYR A 277 -36.30 15.21 -35.03
C TYR A 277 -34.82 15.52 -34.85
N GLU A 278 -33.97 14.83 -35.61
CA GLU A 278 -32.52 15.04 -35.64
C GLU A 278 -32.17 16.01 -36.77
N SER A 279 -31.72 17.22 -36.41
CA SER A 279 -31.43 18.28 -37.38
C SER A 279 -30.24 17.97 -38.30
N ARG A 280 -29.21 17.27 -37.78
CA ARG A 280 -27.99 16.89 -38.52
C ARG A 280 -28.29 15.96 -39.69
N GLN A 281 -29.10 14.93 -39.44
CA GLN A 281 -29.46 13.93 -40.44
C GLN A 281 -30.80 14.21 -41.12
N ARG A 282 -31.46 15.32 -40.75
CA ARG A 282 -32.78 15.77 -41.25
C ARG A 282 -33.82 14.65 -41.27
N ARG A 283 -33.86 13.86 -40.19
CA ARG A 283 -34.72 12.68 -40.09
C ARG A 283 -35.48 12.66 -38.77
N TYR A 284 -36.67 12.10 -38.80
CA TYR A 284 -37.36 11.73 -37.56
C TYR A 284 -36.69 10.49 -36.98
N LEU A 285 -36.37 10.55 -35.69
CA LEU A 285 -35.83 9.41 -34.95
C LEU A 285 -36.94 8.43 -34.52
N SER A 286 -38.20 8.88 -34.53
CA SER A 286 -39.37 8.06 -34.23
C SER A 286 -39.84 7.28 -35.47
N THR A 287 -39.97 5.96 -35.38
CA THR A 287 -40.62 5.11 -36.42
C THR A 287 -42.15 5.11 -36.23
N PRO A 288 -42.98 5.17 -37.31
CA PRO A 288 -44.41 4.95 -37.20
C PRO A 288 -44.74 3.54 -36.67
N MET A 289 -45.82 3.43 -35.90
CA MET A 289 -46.28 2.20 -35.26
C MET A 289 -46.53 1.07 -36.27
N ASP A 290 -45.69 0.04 -36.26
CA ASP A 290 -46.09 -1.32 -36.63
C ASP A 290 -45.94 -2.24 -35.41
N GLY A 291 -46.97 -3.03 -35.15
CA GLY A 291 -47.30 -3.60 -33.85
C GLY A 291 -46.23 -4.46 -33.17
N THR A 292 -45.83 -4.00 -31.97
CA THR A 292 -45.24 -4.73 -30.80
C THR A 292 -43.73 -5.06 -30.80
N PRO A 293 -43.07 -5.19 -29.60
CA PRO A 293 -43.52 -4.95 -28.22
C PRO A 293 -42.77 -3.83 -27.45
N ARG A 294 -43.43 -3.38 -26.37
CA ARG A 294 -42.98 -2.42 -25.37
C ARG A 294 -41.58 -2.73 -24.80
N GLY A 295 -40.60 -1.86 -25.09
CA GLY A 295 -39.42 -1.74 -24.24
C GLY A 295 -39.85 -1.39 -22.82
N LYS A 296 -39.34 -2.10 -21.81
CA LYS A 296 -39.67 -1.89 -20.38
C LYS A 296 -39.37 -0.46 -19.90
N ASP A 297 -38.64 0.30 -20.69
CA ASP A 297 -37.93 1.52 -20.32
C ASP A 297 -38.52 2.81 -20.92
N ARG A 298 -39.69 2.74 -21.57
CA ARG A 298 -40.38 3.93 -22.12
C ARG A 298 -41.09 4.75 -21.05
N PHE A 299 -41.04 6.06 -21.19
CA PHE A 299 -41.93 6.96 -20.47
C PHE A 299 -43.37 6.78 -20.96
N LEU A 300 -44.28 6.50 -20.02
CA LEU A 300 -45.71 6.30 -20.31
C LEU A 300 -46.61 7.32 -19.61
N ALA A 301 -46.10 8.02 -18.59
CA ALA A 301 -46.88 8.95 -17.78
C ALA A 301 -46.99 10.36 -18.37
N TYR A 302 -45.94 10.83 -19.07
CA TYR A 302 -45.80 12.16 -19.65
C TYR A 302 -45.02 12.07 -20.97
N PRO A 303 -45.14 13.05 -21.89
CA PRO A 303 -44.39 13.05 -23.13
C PRO A 303 -42.94 13.49 -22.88
N CYS A 304 -42.16 12.54 -22.35
CA CYS A 304 -40.76 12.70 -22.00
C CYS A 304 -39.86 11.84 -22.90
N ALA A 305 -38.60 12.24 -22.99
CA ALA A 305 -37.48 11.45 -23.49
C ALA A 305 -36.24 11.75 -22.64
N VAL A 306 -35.27 10.83 -22.65
CA VAL A 306 -33.95 11.06 -22.08
C VAL A 306 -32.88 11.09 -23.17
N GLY A 307 -31.71 11.63 -22.86
CA GLY A 307 -30.54 11.53 -23.72
C GLY A 307 -30.07 10.08 -23.89
N GLN A 308 -29.40 9.79 -25.00
CA GLN A 308 -28.75 8.50 -25.26
C GLN A 308 -27.54 8.28 -24.36
N GLU A 309 -26.87 9.37 -23.96
CA GLU A 309 -25.69 9.33 -23.11
C GLU A 309 -26.07 9.40 -21.62
N THR A 310 -25.25 8.74 -20.80
CA THR A 310 -25.33 8.71 -19.34
C THR A 310 -24.01 9.21 -18.76
N PHE A 311 -24.08 10.08 -17.77
CA PHE A 311 -22.91 10.68 -17.14
C PHE A 311 -22.66 10.09 -15.75
N SER A 312 -21.40 9.75 -15.48
CA SER A 312 -20.90 9.21 -14.21
C SER A 312 -19.78 10.04 -13.59
N SER A 313 -19.25 11.01 -14.31
CA SER A 313 -18.08 11.83 -13.97
C SER A 313 -17.86 12.87 -15.06
N GLY A 314 -17.26 14.01 -14.73
CA GLY A 314 -16.85 15.05 -15.67
C GLY A 314 -17.76 16.26 -15.70
N ARG A 315 -17.36 17.19 -16.58
CA ARG A 315 -18.08 18.45 -16.86
C ARG A 315 -18.63 18.41 -18.26
N HIS A 316 -19.94 18.63 -18.39
CA HIS A 316 -20.67 18.46 -19.65
C HIS A 316 -21.57 19.66 -19.91
N TYR A 317 -21.57 20.16 -21.14
CA TYR A 317 -22.39 21.30 -21.56
C TYR A 317 -23.15 20.99 -22.85
N TRP A 318 -24.43 21.32 -22.91
CA TRP A 318 -25.18 21.29 -24.16
C TRP A 318 -26.25 22.39 -24.21
N GLU A 319 -26.64 22.75 -25.43
CA GLU A 319 -27.65 23.78 -25.69
C GLU A 319 -28.91 23.16 -26.28
N VAL A 320 -30.08 23.59 -25.80
CA VAL A 320 -31.39 23.13 -26.28
C VAL A 320 -32.13 24.31 -26.91
N GLY A 321 -32.39 24.19 -28.22
CA GLY A 321 -33.20 25.15 -28.98
C GLY A 321 -34.70 24.92 -28.77
N MET A 322 -35.45 26.00 -28.61
CA MET A 322 -36.89 25.92 -28.36
C MET A 322 -37.65 26.81 -29.33
N ASN A 323 -38.52 26.20 -30.15
CA ASN A 323 -39.43 26.93 -31.03
C ASN A 323 -40.86 26.86 -30.47
N LEU A 324 -41.16 27.78 -29.55
CA LEU A 324 -42.42 27.81 -28.83
C LEU A 324 -43.50 28.54 -29.63
N THR A 325 -44.54 27.81 -30.04
CA THR A 325 -45.74 28.38 -30.67
C THR A 325 -46.93 28.27 -29.71
N GLY A 326 -47.62 29.39 -29.44
CA GLY A 326 -48.82 29.42 -28.57
C GLY A 326 -48.55 29.21 -27.06
N ASP A 327 -49.53 28.61 -26.38
CA ASP A 327 -49.44 28.20 -24.97
C ASP A 327 -48.52 26.97 -24.84
N ALA A 328 -47.43 27.08 -24.10
CA ALA A 328 -46.40 26.04 -24.01
C ALA A 328 -46.04 25.73 -22.56
N LEU A 329 -45.92 24.42 -22.27
CA LEU A 329 -45.34 23.91 -21.03
C LEU A 329 -44.22 22.95 -21.41
N TRP A 330 -43.04 23.13 -20.86
CA TRP A 330 -41.92 22.21 -21.04
C TRP A 330 -41.06 22.16 -19.78
N VAL A 331 -40.31 21.06 -19.66
CA VAL A 331 -39.38 20.81 -18.55
C VAL A 331 -38.09 20.24 -19.13
N LEU A 332 -36.96 20.81 -18.72
CA LEU A 332 -35.62 20.47 -19.22
C LEU A 332 -34.63 20.36 -18.06
N GLY A 333 -33.67 19.44 -18.16
CA GLY A 333 -32.57 19.35 -17.21
C GLY A 333 -31.99 17.95 -17.16
N MET A 334 -31.83 17.42 -15.94
CA MET A 334 -31.24 16.11 -15.69
C MET A 334 -32.14 15.23 -14.83
N CYS A 335 -32.03 13.91 -15.02
CA CYS A 335 -32.65 12.92 -14.15
C CYS A 335 -31.70 11.76 -13.86
N ARG A 336 -31.95 11.00 -12.79
CA ARG A 336 -31.27 9.71 -12.59
C ARG A 336 -31.71 8.68 -13.64
N ASP A 337 -30.86 7.70 -13.90
CA ASP A 337 -31.16 6.57 -14.79
C ASP A 337 -32.34 5.69 -14.31
N ASN A 338 -32.51 5.60 -12.98
CA ASN A 338 -33.47 4.76 -12.28
C ASN A 338 -34.81 5.44 -11.95
N VAL A 339 -35.10 6.62 -12.51
CA VAL A 339 -36.34 7.33 -12.23
C VAL A 339 -37.59 6.57 -12.68
N SER A 340 -38.71 6.79 -11.99
CA SER A 340 -39.99 6.17 -12.35
C SER A 340 -40.47 6.67 -13.73
N ARG A 341 -40.55 5.74 -14.70
CA ARG A 341 -40.99 6.04 -16.08
C ARG A 341 -42.51 5.82 -16.29
N ARG A 342 -43.17 5.15 -15.32
CA ARG A 342 -44.60 4.83 -15.35
C ARG A 342 -45.45 5.62 -14.35
N GLY A 343 -44.87 6.00 -13.21
CA GLY A 343 -45.56 6.76 -12.18
C GLY A 343 -45.59 8.26 -12.48
N ARG A 344 -46.63 8.95 -12.00
CA ARG A 344 -46.64 10.42 -11.96
C ARG A 344 -45.93 10.88 -10.70
N VAL A 345 -44.63 11.10 -10.79
CA VAL A 345 -43.81 11.63 -9.69
C VAL A 345 -43.51 13.13 -9.90
N PRO A 346 -43.51 13.95 -8.84
CA PRO A 346 -43.02 15.32 -8.89
C PRO A 346 -41.58 15.37 -9.44
N LYS A 347 -41.31 16.36 -10.29
CA LYS A 347 -40.00 16.56 -10.92
C LYS A 347 -39.12 17.43 -10.03
N CYS A 348 -38.64 16.84 -8.95
CA CYS A 348 -37.81 17.49 -7.94
C CYS A 348 -36.57 16.63 -7.59
N PRO A 349 -35.53 17.21 -6.96
CA PRO A 349 -34.29 16.50 -6.64
C PRO A 349 -34.49 15.24 -5.78
N GLU A 350 -35.47 15.23 -4.88
CA GLU A 350 -35.79 14.08 -4.02
C GLU A 350 -36.22 12.85 -4.84
N ASN A 351 -36.87 13.09 -5.98
CA ASN A 351 -37.26 12.05 -6.93
C ASN A 351 -36.22 11.83 -8.04
N GLY A 352 -35.03 12.43 -7.92
CA GLY A 352 -33.94 12.31 -8.88
C GLY A 352 -34.10 13.15 -10.13
N PHE A 353 -34.73 14.34 -10.04
CA PHE A 353 -34.87 15.29 -11.14
C PHE A 353 -34.30 16.67 -10.78
N TRP A 354 -33.36 17.16 -11.58
CA TRP A 354 -32.81 18.52 -11.49
C TRP A 354 -33.19 19.26 -12.76
N VAL A 355 -34.35 19.92 -12.75
CA VAL A 355 -34.97 20.43 -13.97
C VAL A 355 -35.56 21.82 -13.77
N VAL A 356 -35.56 22.60 -14.84
CA VAL A 356 -36.28 23.87 -14.93
C VAL A 356 -37.50 23.71 -15.81
N GLN A 357 -38.54 24.48 -15.53
CA GLN A 357 -39.77 24.50 -16.30
C GLN A 357 -40.07 25.89 -16.85
N LEU A 358 -40.73 25.93 -17.99
CA LEU A 358 -41.35 27.16 -18.50
C LEU A 358 -42.84 26.93 -18.69
N CYS A 359 -43.62 27.86 -18.16
CA CYS A 359 -45.05 27.94 -18.35
C CYS A 359 -45.37 29.21 -19.15
N LYS A 360 -45.80 29.08 -20.40
CA LYS A 360 -46.23 30.19 -21.26
C LYS A 360 -47.72 30.05 -21.56
N GLY A 361 -48.54 31.03 -21.16
CA GLY A 361 -49.98 31.06 -21.45
C GLY A 361 -50.89 31.19 -20.23
N LYS A 362 -52.14 31.63 -20.44
CA LYS A 362 -53.11 31.91 -19.36
C LYS A 362 -53.68 30.65 -18.68
N ARG A 363 -53.45 29.46 -19.26
CA ARG A 363 -54.02 28.18 -18.80
C ARG A 363 -53.11 27.40 -17.85
N TYR A 364 -51.88 27.85 -17.63
CA TYR A 364 -50.88 27.15 -16.85
C TYR A 364 -50.42 28.02 -15.68
N VAL A 365 -51.19 27.97 -14.59
CA VAL A 365 -50.77 28.52 -13.30
C VAL A 365 -50.27 27.32 -12.48
N PRO A 366 -48.98 27.22 -12.15
CA PRO A 366 -48.49 26.18 -11.25
C PRO A 366 -49.25 26.28 -9.93
N ALA A 367 -49.84 25.19 -9.46
CA ALA A 367 -50.30 25.13 -8.08
C ALA A 367 -49.05 25.26 -7.19
N MET A 368 -48.98 26.31 -6.37
CA MET A 368 -47.84 26.55 -5.49
C MET A 368 -47.72 25.36 -4.53
N SER A 369 -46.77 24.48 -4.83
CA SER A 369 -46.39 23.33 -4.01
C SER A 369 -44.86 23.34 -3.92
N ALA A 370 -44.34 23.04 -2.74
CA ALA A 370 -42.90 23.07 -2.44
C ALA A 370 -42.06 22.09 -3.28
N LEU A 371 -42.69 21.19 -4.04
CA LEU A 371 -42.05 20.16 -4.87
C LEU A 371 -42.08 20.51 -6.37
N THR A 372 -42.24 21.78 -6.73
CA THR A 372 -42.32 22.21 -8.14
C THR A 372 -40.96 22.70 -8.66
N PRO A 373 -40.59 22.36 -9.90
CA PRO A 373 -39.35 22.84 -10.50
C PRO A 373 -39.33 24.37 -10.68
N VAL A 374 -38.13 24.94 -10.78
CA VAL A 374 -37.94 26.39 -10.97
C VAL A 374 -38.62 26.83 -12.25
N THR A 375 -39.53 27.80 -12.15
CA THR A 375 -40.30 28.31 -13.29
C THR A 375 -39.65 29.56 -13.85
N LEU A 376 -39.32 29.53 -15.13
CA LEU A 376 -38.77 30.68 -15.85
C LEU A 376 -39.89 31.69 -16.18
N THR A 377 -39.60 32.97 -16.00
CA THR A 377 -40.54 34.07 -16.27
C THR A 377 -40.59 34.47 -17.74
N GLU A 378 -39.47 34.33 -18.46
CA GLU A 378 -39.37 34.67 -19.88
C GLU A 378 -38.94 33.44 -20.70
N PRO A 379 -39.52 33.22 -21.91
CA PRO A 379 -39.15 32.11 -22.77
C PRO A 379 -37.77 32.35 -23.43
N PRO A 380 -36.71 31.60 -23.06
CA PRO A 380 -35.47 31.65 -23.84
C PRO A 380 -35.67 31.00 -25.21
N SER A 381 -34.95 31.47 -26.23
CA SER A 381 -34.90 30.74 -27.51
C SER A 381 -33.96 29.54 -27.44
N HIS A 382 -32.90 29.65 -26.62
CA HIS A 382 -31.91 28.62 -26.39
C HIS A 382 -31.56 28.56 -24.90
N MET A 383 -31.54 27.35 -24.36
CA MET A 383 -31.18 27.09 -22.97
C MET A 383 -29.92 26.23 -22.93
N GLY A 384 -28.89 26.73 -22.26
CA GLY A 384 -27.67 25.98 -21.97
C GLY A 384 -27.82 25.24 -20.65
N ILE A 385 -27.41 23.98 -20.62
CA ILE A 385 -27.41 23.12 -19.44
C ILE A 385 -25.97 22.70 -19.22
N PHE A 386 -25.46 22.92 -18.00
CA PHE A 386 -24.12 22.56 -17.58
C PHE A 386 -24.20 21.61 -16.38
N LEU A 387 -23.51 20.48 -16.49
CA LEU A 387 -23.31 19.52 -15.41
C LEU A 387 -21.85 19.58 -14.97
N ASP A 388 -21.62 19.73 -13.68
CA ASP A 388 -20.35 19.42 -13.03
C ASP A 388 -20.59 18.27 -12.05
N PHE A 389 -20.22 17.06 -12.46
CA PHE A 389 -20.56 15.85 -11.70
C PHE A 389 -19.78 15.78 -10.39
N GLU A 390 -18.50 16.15 -10.40
CA GLU A 390 -17.61 16.16 -9.24
C GLU A 390 -17.99 17.25 -8.23
N ALA A 391 -18.39 18.44 -8.71
CA ALA A 391 -18.86 19.51 -7.84
C ALA A 391 -20.30 19.31 -7.34
N GLY A 392 -21.05 18.38 -7.94
CA GLY A 392 -22.44 18.12 -7.56
C GLY A 392 -23.42 19.20 -8.05
N GLU A 393 -23.11 19.86 -9.17
CA GLU A 393 -23.85 21.03 -9.66
C GLU A 393 -24.53 20.80 -11.02
N VAL A 394 -25.78 21.26 -11.14
CA VAL A 394 -26.48 21.39 -12.43
C VAL A 394 -26.93 22.84 -12.61
N SER A 395 -26.33 23.52 -13.58
CA SER A 395 -26.51 24.94 -13.84
C SER A 395 -27.23 25.19 -15.16
N PHE A 396 -28.15 26.16 -15.16
CA PHE A 396 -28.94 26.54 -16.31
C PHE A 396 -28.59 27.96 -16.74
N TYR A 397 -28.45 28.17 -18.05
CA TYR A 397 -28.07 29.44 -18.65
C TYR A 397 -29.04 29.79 -19.78
N ASN A 398 -29.46 31.05 -19.82
CA ASN A 398 -30.17 31.58 -20.98
C ASN A 398 -29.13 32.07 -21.99
N VAL A 399 -28.98 31.34 -23.10
CA VAL A 399 -27.94 31.61 -24.11
C VAL A 399 -28.19 32.94 -24.83
N ASN A 400 -29.44 33.41 -24.88
CA ASN A 400 -29.79 34.65 -25.57
C ASN A 400 -29.23 35.91 -24.90
N ASN A 401 -29.32 35.97 -23.57
CA ASN A 401 -28.99 37.16 -22.78
C ASN A 401 -27.84 36.91 -21.78
N GLY A 402 -27.28 35.69 -21.76
CA GLY A 402 -26.23 35.28 -20.85
C GLY A 402 -26.66 35.16 -19.39
N SER A 403 -27.96 35.26 -19.07
CA SER A 403 -28.42 35.19 -17.68
C SER A 403 -28.28 33.78 -17.13
N HIS A 404 -28.09 33.67 -15.82
CA HIS A 404 -28.05 32.41 -15.08
C HIS A 404 -29.36 32.23 -14.30
N PRO A 405 -30.36 31.50 -14.82
CA PRO A 405 -31.61 31.28 -14.13
C PRO A 405 -31.49 30.55 -12.79
N HIS A 406 -30.70 29.48 -12.73
CA HIS A 406 -30.66 28.61 -11.57
C HIS A 406 -29.48 27.64 -11.58
N THR A 407 -29.02 27.27 -10.38
CA THR A 407 -28.12 26.13 -10.14
C THR A 407 -28.69 25.27 -9.02
N TYR A 408 -28.80 23.97 -9.28
CA TYR A 408 -28.93 22.98 -8.23
C TYR A 408 -27.54 22.59 -7.74
N SER A 409 -27.33 22.60 -6.43
CA SER A 409 -26.09 22.14 -5.80
C SER A 409 -26.42 21.11 -4.74
N GLN A 410 -25.66 20.01 -4.71
CA GLN A 410 -25.79 18.95 -3.72
C GLN A 410 -24.45 18.28 -3.44
N PRO A 411 -24.26 17.60 -2.29
CA PRO A 411 -22.95 17.08 -1.90
C PRO A 411 -22.34 16.06 -2.87
N ALA A 412 -23.18 15.23 -3.50
CA ALA A 412 -22.79 14.27 -4.53
C ALA A 412 -24.02 13.76 -5.28
N PHE A 413 -23.87 13.43 -6.56
CA PHE A 413 -24.87 12.67 -7.31
C PHE A 413 -24.78 11.18 -6.95
N SER A 414 -25.91 10.59 -6.56
CA SER A 414 -26.02 9.14 -6.40
C SER A 414 -26.57 8.51 -7.68
N GLY A 415 -25.73 7.69 -8.34
CA GLY A 415 -26.06 6.99 -9.58
C GLY A 415 -25.73 7.78 -10.85
N LEU A 416 -26.08 7.21 -12.00
CA LEU A 416 -25.85 7.81 -13.30
C LEU A 416 -26.91 8.89 -13.58
N LEU A 417 -26.47 9.96 -14.24
CA LEU A 417 -27.37 11.03 -14.68
C LEU A 417 -27.61 10.97 -16.18
N GLN A 418 -28.83 11.31 -16.57
CA GLN A 418 -29.25 11.42 -17.95
C GLN A 418 -29.91 12.78 -18.21
N PRO A 419 -29.66 13.37 -19.38
CA PRO A 419 -30.41 14.51 -19.88
C PRO A 419 -31.90 14.18 -19.93
N PHE A 420 -32.74 15.08 -19.43
CA PHE A 420 -34.18 14.89 -19.33
C PHE A 420 -34.92 15.97 -20.12
N PHE A 421 -35.86 15.51 -20.95
CA PHE A 421 -36.65 16.35 -21.82
C PHE A 421 -38.13 16.02 -21.66
N SER A 422 -38.98 17.01 -21.41
CA SER A 422 -40.42 16.80 -21.31
C SER A 422 -41.23 17.93 -21.91
N LEU A 423 -42.26 17.56 -22.66
CA LEU A 423 -43.29 18.48 -23.13
C LEU A 423 -44.54 18.36 -22.25
N GLY A 424 -45.29 19.44 -22.11
CA GLY A 424 -46.44 19.51 -21.21
C GLY A 424 -47.78 19.21 -21.88
N ALA A 425 -47.92 19.49 -23.18
CA ALA A 425 -49.13 19.16 -23.94
C ALA A 425 -48.87 19.03 -25.46
N PRO A 426 -49.76 18.33 -26.21
CA PRO A 426 -49.64 18.16 -27.67
C PRO A 426 -49.69 19.46 -28.48
N LYS A 427 -50.19 20.57 -27.89
CA LYS A 427 -50.30 21.88 -28.53
C LYS A 427 -49.16 22.85 -28.15
N SER A 428 -48.17 22.39 -27.39
CA SER A 428 -47.12 23.24 -26.79
C SER A 428 -45.94 23.57 -27.72
N GLY A 429 -46.07 23.33 -29.03
CA GLY A 429 -45.01 23.54 -30.02
C GLY A 429 -44.06 22.35 -30.20
N GLN A 430 -43.04 22.54 -31.03
CA GLN A 430 -41.99 21.54 -31.30
C GLN A 430 -40.74 21.92 -30.51
N MET A 431 -40.14 20.94 -29.82
CA MET A 431 -38.82 21.09 -29.21
C MET A 431 -37.78 20.51 -30.16
N VAL A 432 -36.86 21.35 -30.60
CA VAL A 432 -35.79 20.96 -31.53
C VAL A 432 -34.50 20.92 -30.74
N ILE A 433 -34.04 19.72 -30.42
CA ILE A 433 -32.75 19.54 -29.77
C ILE A 433 -31.69 19.76 -30.85
N SER A 434 -31.23 21.00 -30.93
CA SER A 434 -30.22 21.41 -31.91
C SER A 434 -28.85 21.25 -31.31
N THR A 435 -28.11 20.24 -31.74
CA THR A 435 -26.70 20.02 -31.39
C THR A 435 -25.73 20.86 -32.22
N VAL A 436 -26.19 22.01 -32.73
CA VAL A 436 -25.40 22.84 -33.64
C VAL A 436 -25.57 24.33 -33.28
N THR A 437 -24.48 24.95 -32.85
CA THR A 437 -24.27 26.40 -32.72
C THR A 437 -23.84 27.07 -34.04
N LEU A 438 -23.68 26.31 -35.13
CA LEU A 438 -23.40 26.83 -36.47
C LEU A 438 -24.68 26.93 -37.30
N TRP A 439 -25.33 28.09 -37.25
CA TRP A 439 -26.30 28.47 -38.26
C TRP A 439 -25.56 28.82 -39.56
N VAL A 440 -25.77 27.98 -40.59
CA VAL A 440 -25.71 28.47 -41.97
C VAL A 440 -26.93 29.36 -42.16
N LYS A 441 -26.69 30.59 -42.63
CA LYS A 441 -27.69 31.63 -42.91
C LYS A 441 -28.83 31.17 -43.81
#